data_AF-U3CBZ5-F1
#
_entry.id   AF-U3CBZ5-F1
#
_cell.length_a   1.000
_cell.length_b   1.000
_cell.length_c   1.000
_cell.angle_alpha   90.00
_cell.angle_beta   90.00
_cell.angle_gamma   90.00
#
_symmetry.space_group_name_H-M   'P 1'
#
loop_
_entity.id
_entity.type
_entity.pdbx_description
1 polymer ?
#
loop_
_entity_poly.entity_id
_entity_poly.type
_entity_poly.pdbx_seq_one_letter_code
_entity_poly.pdbx_strand_id
1 'polypeptide(L)'
;MYNINQLTDPREAAAIEAKRNREKERQNRFFNVRNRVMGVDIQALNDQVAERKRREAAEKSKEAAYGTSQVQYDVVVQMLEKEEAERTRRLAKKVQDFREQKQQLKIGREFNLWDPDQVWKGLPTYLSYNNTYHGPSSLQYFSGEDLDRVTHLRMQQMQFRYDLEWQQQEQQQAKVDENCAGKQPSPPDLET
;
A
#
# COMPACT_ATOMS: atom_id res chain seq x y z
N MET A 1 71.49 -105.00 -14.31
CA MET A 1 71.18 -103.65 -14.82
C MET A 1 69.69 -103.45 -14.66
N TYR A 2 69.25 -102.96 -13.50
CA TYR A 2 67.83 -102.84 -13.17
C TYR A 2 67.27 -101.53 -13.73
N ASN A 3 66.35 -101.63 -14.69
CA ASN A 3 65.54 -100.51 -15.14
C ASN A 3 64.54 -100.16 -14.04
N ILE A 4 64.86 -99.12 -13.28
CA ILE A 4 63.95 -98.54 -12.29
C ILE A 4 62.92 -97.74 -13.09
N ASN A 5 61.78 -98.36 -13.38
CA ASN A 5 60.58 -97.66 -13.78
C ASN A 5 60.13 -96.81 -12.58
N GLN A 6 60.71 -95.62 -12.44
CA GLN A 6 60.25 -94.62 -11.49
C GLN A 6 58.81 -94.29 -11.84
N LEU A 7 57.90 -94.62 -10.91
CA LEU A 7 56.52 -94.15 -10.93
C LEU A 7 56.60 -92.63 -10.78
N THR A 8 56.61 -91.90 -11.91
CA THR A 8 56.59 -90.43 -11.91
C THR A 8 55.40 -89.98 -11.08
N ASP A 9 55.66 -89.17 -10.05
CA ASP A 9 54.61 -88.59 -9.21
C ASP A 9 53.62 -87.85 -10.14
N PRO A 10 52.30 -88.12 -10.06
CA PRO A 10 51.31 -87.45 -10.90
C PRO A 10 51.43 -85.92 -10.86
N ARG A 11 51.90 -85.35 -9.75
CA ARG A 11 52.14 -83.91 -9.62
C ARG A 11 53.33 -83.42 -10.44
N GLU A 12 54.41 -84.20 -10.48
CA GLU A 12 55.61 -83.90 -11.29
C GLU A 12 55.30 -84.06 -12.78
N ALA A 13 54.57 -85.11 -13.16
CA ALA A 13 54.11 -85.31 -14.53
C ALA A 13 53.24 -84.14 -15.03
N ALA A 14 52.29 -83.67 -14.21
CA ALA A 14 51.45 -82.51 -14.53
C ALA A 14 52.25 -81.20 -14.62
N ALA A 15 53.26 -81.01 -13.78
CA ALA A 15 54.14 -79.84 -13.83
C ALA A 15 55.01 -79.81 -15.11
N ILE A 16 55.51 -80.97 -15.53
CA ILE A 16 56.27 -81.14 -16.78
C ILE A 16 55.38 -80.88 -17.98
N GLU A 17 54.15 -81.40 -17.98
CA GLU A 17 53.18 -81.17 -19.04
C GLU A 17 52.77 -79.69 -19.14
N ALA A 18 52.51 -79.02 -18.02
CA ALA A 18 52.22 -77.59 -17.99
C ALA A 18 53.39 -76.75 -18.54
N LYS A 19 54.64 -77.11 -18.23
CA LYS A 19 55.83 -76.48 -18.82
C LYS A 19 55.89 -76.70 -20.33
N ARG A 20 55.65 -77.92 -20.81
CA ARG A 20 55.62 -78.24 -22.24
C ARG A 20 54.51 -77.47 -22.96
N ASN A 21 53.33 -77.34 -22.36
CA ASN A 21 52.20 -76.60 -22.95
C ASN A 21 52.50 -75.10 -23.03
N ARG A 22 53.07 -74.49 -21.98
CA ARG A 22 53.51 -73.08 -22.02
C ARG A 22 54.58 -72.83 -23.09
N GLU A 23 55.55 -73.74 -23.23
CA GLU A 23 56.58 -73.64 -24.26
C GLU A 23 55.96 -73.73 -25.67
N LYS A 24 55.02 -74.66 -25.91
CA LYS A 24 54.27 -74.75 -27.17
C LYS A 24 53.49 -73.48 -27.47
N GLU A 25 52.80 -72.91 -26.49
CA GLU A 25 52.09 -71.63 -26.64
C GLU A 25 53.06 -70.47 -26.98
N ARG A 26 54.24 -70.44 -26.36
CA ARG A 26 55.28 -69.43 -26.67
C ARG A 26 55.79 -69.59 -28.09
N GLN A 27 56.09 -70.82 -28.51
CA GLN A 27 56.56 -71.12 -29.85
C GLN A 27 55.52 -70.72 -30.91
N ASN A 28 54.24 -71.03 -30.68
CA ASN A 28 53.14 -70.64 -31.56
C ASN A 28 53.02 -69.11 -31.75
N ARG A 29 53.42 -68.32 -30.74
CA ARG A 29 53.44 -66.85 -30.82
C ARG A 29 54.68 -66.32 -31.55
N PHE A 30 55.86 -66.90 -31.28
CA PHE A 30 57.14 -66.39 -31.82
C PHE A 30 57.44 -66.83 -33.26
N PHE A 31 57.12 -68.08 -33.61
CA PHE A 31 57.42 -68.64 -34.93
C PHE A 31 56.41 -68.20 -36.00
N ASN A 32 55.19 -67.80 -35.60
CA ASN A 32 54.21 -67.25 -36.54
C ASN A 32 54.49 -65.76 -36.80
N VAL A 33 55.13 -65.45 -37.93
CA VAL A 33 55.52 -64.08 -38.32
C VAL A 33 54.33 -63.11 -38.36
N ARG A 34 53.15 -63.57 -38.79
CA ARG A 34 51.94 -62.74 -38.89
C ARG A 34 51.42 -62.33 -37.51
N ASN A 35 51.37 -63.27 -36.56
CA ASN A 35 50.96 -62.99 -35.19
C ASN A 35 52.00 -62.12 -34.46
N ARG A 36 53.28 -62.24 -34.79
CA ARG A 36 54.35 -61.42 -34.22
C ARG A 36 54.28 -59.95 -34.67
N VAL A 37 53.89 -59.70 -35.92
CA VAL A 37 53.84 -58.33 -36.49
C VAL A 37 52.47 -57.67 -36.31
N MET A 38 51.36 -58.43 -36.39
CA MET A 38 49.98 -57.91 -36.40
C MET A 38 49.02 -58.70 -35.50
N GLY A 39 49.52 -59.50 -34.55
CA GLY A 39 48.65 -60.27 -33.65
C GLY A 39 47.86 -59.35 -32.73
N VAL A 40 46.54 -59.38 -32.87
CA VAL A 40 45.60 -58.63 -32.04
C VAL A 40 44.51 -59.59 -31.56
N ASP A 41 44.17 -59.52 -30.27
CA ASP A 41 43.06 -60.27 -29.71
C ASP A 41 41.73 -59.59 -30.06
N ILE A 42 41.17 -59.99 -31.20
CA ILE A 42 39.91 -59.44 -31.72
C ILE A 42 38.75 -59.71 -30.76
N GLN A 43 38.76 -60.85 -30.06
CA GLN A 43 37.70 -61.21 -29.13
C GLN A 43 37.72 -60.28 -27.91
N ALA A 44 38.89 -60.09 -27.30
CA ALA A 44 39.04 -59.17 -26.18
C ALA A 44 38.68 -57.72 -26.57
N LEU A 45 39.04 -57.27 -27.78
CA LEU A 45 38.64 -55.94 -28.27
C LEU A 45 37.14 -55.82 -28.47
N ASN A 46 36.48 -56.85 -29.02
CA ASN A 46 35.03 -56.86 -29.18
C ASN A 46 34.32 -56.80 -27.82
N ASP A 47 34.83 -57.53 -26.83
CA ASP A 47 34.29 -57.54 -25.47
C ASP A 47 34.45 -56.15 -24.80
N GLN A 48 35.60 -55.49 -24.98
CA GLN A 48 35.82 -54.10 -24.52
C GLN A 48 34.86 -53.10 -25.17
N VAL A 49 34.65 -53.22 -26.49
CA VAL A 49 33.72 -52.35 -27.21
C VAL A 49 32.28 -52.58 -26.73
N ALA A 50 31.88 -53.83 -26.52
CA ALA A 50 30.57 -54.18 -26.00
C ALA A 50 30.37 -53.66 -24.57
N GLU A 51 31.40 -53.73 -23.73
CA GLU A 51 31.37 -53.17 -22.38
C GLU A 51 31.23 -51.66 -22.39
N ARG A 52 32.01 -50.94 -23.20
CA ARG A 52 31.90 -49.49 -23.34
C ARG A 52 30.49 -49.08 -23.78
N LYS A 53 29.93 -49.76 -24.79
CA LYS A 53 28.54 -49.50 -25.23
C LYS A 53 27.52 -49.72 -24.13
N ARG A 54 27.68 -50.76 -23.31
CA ARG A 54 26.81 -51.00 -22.14
C ARG A 54 26.92 -49.88 -21.12
N ARG A 55 28.12 -49.38 -20.83
CA ARG A 55 28.34 -48.26 -19.91
C ARG A 55 27.70 -46.98 -20.45
N GLU A 56 27.96 -46.62 -21.71
CA GLU A 56 27.36 -45.45 -22.36
C GLU A 56 25.82 -45.53 -22.37
N ALA A 57 25.24 -46.69 -22.64
CA ALA A 57 23.79 -46.87 -22.61
C ALA A 57 23.21 -46.71 -21.18
N ALA A 58 23.91 -47.22 -20.16
CA ALA A 58 23.52 -47.05 -18.77
C ALA A 58 23.61 -45.58 -18.33
N GLU A 59 24.64 -44.86 -18.73
CA GLU A 59 24.78 -43.42 -18.46
C GLU A 59 23.68 -42.61 -19.13
N LYS A 60 23.41 -42.85 -20.42
CA LYS A 60 22.30 -42.19 -21.13
C LYS A 60 20.95 -42.44 -20.47
N SER A 61 20.71 -43.67 -20.00
CA SER A 61 19.48 -44.01 -19.28
C SER A 61 19.36 -43.24 -17.95
N LYS A 62 20.46 -43.12 -17.19
CA LYS A 62 20.51 -42.32 -15.97
C LYS A 62 20.27 -40.84 -16.26
N GLU A 63 20.93 -40.28 -17.27
CA GLU A 63 20.78 -38.88 -17.66
C GLU A 63 19.34 -38.58 -18.10
N ALA A 64 18.72 -39.48 -18.87
CA ALA A 64 17.31 -39.36 -19.23
C ALA A 64 16.39 -39.38 -17.99
N ALA A 65 16.66 -40.25 -17.00
CA ALA A 65 15.91 -40.28 -15.75
C ALA A 65 16.09 -39.01 -14.90
N TYR A 66 17.30 -38.44 -14.86
CA TYR A 66 17.52 -37.15 -14.20
C TYR A 66 16.81 -36.00 -14.92
N GLY A 67 16.82 -36.01 -16.26
CA GLY A 67 16.10 -35.02 -17.07
C GLY A 67 14.60 -35.05 -16.81
N THR A 68 13.98 -36.23 -16.69
CA THR A 68 12.55 -36.32 -16.35
C THR A 68 12.26 -35.83 -14.93
N SER A 69 13.11 -36.17 -13.95
CA SER A 69 12.98 -35.63 -12.59
C SER A 69 13.13 -34.10 -12.55
N GLN A 70 14.08 -33.54 -13.30
CA GLN A 70 14.28 -32.09 -13.38
C GLN A 70 13.03 -31.38 -13.90
N VAL A 71 12.43 -31.87 -14.98
CA VAL A 71 11.19 -31.29 -15.52
C VAL A 71 10.05 -31.34 -14.48
N GLN A 72 9.96 -32.41 -13.69
CA GLN A 72 8.96 -32.48 -12.61
C GLN A 72 9.22 -31.43 -11.53
N TYR A 73 10.46 -31.24 -11.12
CA TYR A 73 10.82 -30.22 -10.14
C TYR A 73 10.56 -28.81 -10.67
N ASP A 74 10.89 -28.53 -11.93
CA ASP A 74 10.65 -27.21 -12.54
C ASP A 74 9.16 -26.85 -12.53
N VAL A 75 8.28 -27.82 -12.81
CA VAL A 75 6.82 -27.62 -12.72
C VAL A 75 6.40 -27.28 -11.28
N VAL A 76 6.93 -27.99 -10.29
CA VAL A 76 6.62 -27.73 -8.86
C VAL A 76 7.10 -26.32 -8.46
N VAL A 77 8.30 -25.93 -8.85
CA VAL A 77 8.84 -24.59 -8.57
C VAL A 77 7.95 -23.50 -9.18
N GLN A 78 7.54 -23.65 -10.44
CA GLN A 78 6.64 -22.69 -11.08
C GLN A 78 5.27 -22.59 -10.41
N MET A 79 4.73 -23.71 -9.90
CA MET A 79 3.47 -23.68 -9.15
C MET A 79 3.61 -22.95 -7.82
N LEU A 80 4.69 -23.19 -7.08
CA LEU A 80 4.96 -22.52 -5.81
C LEU A 80 5.17 -21.01 -5.99
N GLU A 81 5.91 -20.60 -7.02
CA GLU A 81 6.11 -19.18 -7.35
C GLU A 81 4.78 -18.48 -7.66
N LYS A 82 3.91 -19.11 -8.45
CA LYS A 82 2.56 -18.58 -8.73
C LYS A 82 1.73 -18.46 -7.45
N GLU A 83 1.77 -19.46 -6.59
CA GLU A 83 1.03 -19.44 -5.33
C GLU A 83 1.53 -18.32 -4.41
N GLU A 84 2.84 -18.12 -4.31
CA GLU A 84 3.44 -17.03 -3.54
C GLU A 84 3.05 -15.65 -4.11
N ALA A 85 3.13 -15.48 -5.43
CA ALA A 85 2.71 -14.25 -6.10
C ALA A 85 1.21 -13.94 -5.85
N GLU A 86 0.34 -14.96 -5.85
CA GLU A 86 -1.06 -14.77 -5.49
C GLU A 86 -1.26 -14.41 -4.02
N ARG A 87 -0.53 -15.06 -3.10
CA ARG A 87 -0.59 -14.77 -1.66
C ARG A 87 -0.17 -13.33 -1.36
N THR A 88 0.95 -12.88 -1.93
CA THR A 88 1.43 -11.50 -1.78
C THR A 88 0.46 -10.49 -2.36
N ARG A 89 -0.12 -10.76 -3.55
CA ARG A 89 -1.17 -9.92 -4.15
C ARG A 89 -2.42 -9.84 -3.27
N ARG A 90 -2.88 -10.97 -2.73
CA ARG A 90 -4.05 -11.00 -1.82
C ARG A 90 -3.78 -10.22 -0.55
N LEU A 91 -2.57 -10.34 0.01
CA LEU A 91 -2.17 -9.58 1.19
C LEU A 91 -2.14 -8.07 0.92
N ALA A 92 -1.49 -7.66 -0.18
CA ALA A 92 -1.43 -6.26 -0.59
C ALA A 92 -2.83 -5.67 -0.80
N LYS A 93 -3.73 -6.43 -1.43
CA LYS A 93 -5.13 -6.02 -1.59
C LYS A 93 -5.81 -5.82 -0.24
N LYS A 94 -5.69 -6.77 0.70
CA LYS A 94 -6.28 -6.62 2.05
C LYS A 94 -5.74 -5.41 2.80
N VAL A 95 -4.44 -5.11 2.67
CA VAL A 95 -3.83 -3.91 3.27
C VAL A 95 -4.44 -2.66 2.65
N GLN A 96 -4.59 -2.63 1.32
CA GLN A 96 -5.18 -1.49 0.63
C GLN A 96 -6.66 -1.31 1.02
N ASP A 97 -7.45 -2.38 1.00
CA ASP A 97 -8.86 -2.37 1.43
C ASP A 97 -8.97 -1.86 2.88
N PHE A 98 -8.06 -2.24 3.77
CA PHE A 98 -8.02 -1.75 5.14
C PHE A 98 -7.71 -0.25 5.22
N ARG A 99 -6.73 0.23 4.44
CA ARG A 99 -6.40 1.67 4.36
C ARG A 99 -7.61 2.46 3.89
N GLU A 100 -8.26 1.98 2.83
CA GLU A 100 -9.46 2.60 2.26
C GLU A 100 -10.65 2.57 3.21
N GLN A 101 -10.81 1.55 4.06
CA GLN A 101 -11.95 1.49 4.98
C GLN A 101 -11.72 2.23 6.30
N LYS A 102 -10.52 2.15 6.85
CA LYS A 102 -10.23 2.58 8.24
C LYS A 102 -9.32 3.78 8.34
N GLN A 103 -8.51 4.05 7.33
CA GLN A 103 -7.51 5.12 7.34
C GLN A 103 -7.87 6.27 6.39
N GLN A 104 -9.15 6.41 6.02
CA GLN A 104 -9.59 7.59 5.29
C GLN A 104 -9.38 8.83 6.14
N LEU A 105 -8.84 9.89 5.53
CA LEU A 105 -8.65 11.18 6.18
C LEU A 105 -9.94 11.71 6.80
N LYS A 106 -11.09 11.49 6.12
CA LYS A 106 -12.43 11.89 6.57
C LYS A 106 -12.84 11.30 7.92
N ILE A 107 -12.28 10.15 8.30
CA ILE A 107 -12.60 9.44 9.55
C ILE A 107 -11.63 9.85 10.68
N GLY A 108 -10.63 10.68 10.38
CA GLY A 108 -9.66 11.18 11.35
C GLY A 108 -10.28 12.13 12.37
N ARG A 109 -9.82 12.05 13.64
CA ARG A 109 -10.28 12.93 14.73
C ARG A 109 -10.10 14.41 14.41
N GLU A 110 -9.01 14.73 13.73
CA GLU A 110 -8.62 16.10 13.39
C GLU A 110 -9.15 16.55 12.04
N PHE A 111 -9.90 15.71 11.31
CA PHE A 111 -10.37 16.06 9.97
C PHE A 111 -11.19 17.36 9.97
N ASN A 112 -11.99 17.59 11.01
CA ASN A 112 -12.77 18.81 11.15
C ASN A 112 -11.93 20.10 11.15
N LEU A 113 -10.65 20.04 11.54
CA LEU A 113 -9.72 21.17 11.50
C LEU A 113 -9.10 21.35 10.11
N TRP A 114 -8.92 20.26 9.37
CA TRP A 114 -8.29 20.24 8.05
C TRP A 114 -9.30 20.26 6.89
N ASP A 115 -10.59 20.24 7.20
CA ASP A 115 -11.66 20.23 6.20
C ASP A 115 -11.63 21.56 5.41
N PRO A 116 -11.37 21.53 4.09
CA PRO A 116 -11.33 22.75 3.28
C PRO A 116 -12.68 23.49 3.29
N ASP A 117 -13.77 22.78 3.55
CA ASP A 117 -15.11 23.36 3.61
C ASP A 117 -15.45 23.91 5.00
N GLN A 118 -14.53 23.85 5.98
CA GLN A 118 -14.79 24.27 7.37
C GLN A 118 -15.33 25.71 7.43
N VAL A 119 -14.79 26.61 6.59
CA VAL A 119 -15.21 28.01 6.51
C VAL A 119 -16.66 28.16 6.04
N TRP A 120 -17.11 27.27 5.14
CA TRP A 120 -18.48 27.28 4.61
C TRP A 120 -19.47 26.56 5.52
N LYS A 121 -19.01 25.56 6.28
CA LYS A 121 -19.81 24.78 7.23
C LYS A 121 -19.95 25.47 8.59
N GLY A 122 -19.03 26.37 8.93
CA GLY A 122 -19.09 27.17 10.14
C GLY A 122 -20.31 28.08 10.16
N LEU A 123 -21.09 28.06 11.24
CA LEU A 123 -22.14 29.05 11.45
C LEU A 123 -21.50 30.43 11.60
N PRO A 124 -22.12 31.50 11.04
CA PRO A 124 -21.70 32.86 11.31
C PRO A 124 -21.59 33.10 12.82
N THR A 125 -20.45 33.67 13.24
CA THR A 125 -20.14 33.95 14.65
C THR A 125 -21.16 34.90 15.29
N TYR A 126 -21.86 35.69 14.48
CA TYR A 126 -22.95 36.55 14.91
C TYR A 126 -24.24 36.17 14.16
N LEU A 127 -25.01 35.24 14.73
CA LEU A 127 -26.37 34.94 14.27
C LEU A 127 -27.35 35.84 15.03
N SER A 128 -27.61 37.03 14.49
CA SER A 128 -28.52 38.04 15.07
C SER A 128 -29.95 37.54 15.32
N TYR A 129 -30.34 36.38 14.78
CA TYR A 129 -31.72 35.89 14.76
C TYR A 129 -32.05 34.81 15.79
N ASN A 130 -31.05 34.23 16.47
CA ASN A 130 -31.31 33.23 17.49
C ASN A 130 -31.28 33.87 18.88
N ASN A 131 -32.37 33.68 19.63
CA ASN A 131 -32.60 34.10 21.02
C ASN A 131 -31.61 33.49 22.06
N THR A 132 -30.44 33.04 21.63
CA THR A 132 -29.38 32.55 22.51
C THR A 132 -28.39 33.69 22.72
N TYR A 133 -28.67 34.53 23.72
CA TYR A 133 -27.74 35.60 24.11
C TYR A 133 -26.40 34.98 24.48
N HIS A 134 -25.36 35.35 23.75
CA HIS A 134 -23.99 34.95 24.06
C HIS A 134 -23.60 35.57 25.40
N GLY A 135 -23.03 34.77 26.31
CA GLY A 135 -22.61 35.26 27.62
C GLY A 135 -21.55 36.36 27.52
N PRO A 136 -21.36 37.20 28.55
CA PRO A 136 -20.44 38.35 28.49
C PRO A 136 -18.98 37.96 28.23
N SER A 137 -18.58 36.74 28.56
CA SER A 137 -17.23 36.21 28.26
C SER A 137 -16.97 35.97 26.77
N SER A 138 -18.02 35.86 25.95
CA SER A 138 -17.90 35.65 24.50
C SER A 138 -17.40 36.89 23.76
N LEU A 139 -17.63 38.09 24.33
CA LEU A 139 -17.36 39.39 23.70
C LEU A 139 -18.01 39.56 22.32
N GLN A 140 -19.07 38.80 22.01
CA GLN A 140 -19.80 38.89 20.74
C GLN A 140 -20.99 39.85 20.79
N TYR A 141 -21.43 40.23 21.99
CA TYR A 141 -22.50 41.17 22.23
C TYR A 141 -22.10 42.11 23.36
N PHE A 142 -22.25 43.41 23.14
CA PHE A 142 -22.00 44.43 24.13
C PHE A 142 -23.27 45.22 24.39
N SER A 143 -23.67 45.35 25.66
CA SER A 143 -24.87 46.10 26.05
C SER A 143 -24.82 47.61 25.73
N GLY A 144 -23.63 48.15 25.45
CA GLY A 144 -23.46 49.52 24.98
C GLY A 144 -23.70 49.73 23.49
N GLU A 145 -23.82 48.65 22.69
CA GLU A 145 -24.16 48.74 21.28
C GLU A 145 -25.66 49.00 21.13
N ASP A 146 -26.01 50.27 20.89
CA ASP A 146 -27.38 50.70 20.63
C ASP A 146 -27.73 50.49 19.15
N LEU A 147 -28.25 49.30 18.82
CA LEU A 147 -28.74 48.96 17.48
C LEU A 147 -29.93 49.86 17.06
N ASP A 148 -30.69 50.35 18.03
CA ASP A 148 -31.88 51.18 17.86
C ASP A 148 -31.58 52.68 17.99
N ARG A 149 -30.31 53.09 18.01
CA ARG A 149 -29.90 54.49 18.17
C ARG A 149 -30.60 55.42 17.18
N VAL A 150 -30.76 54.96 15.94
CA VAL A 150 -31.44 55.73 14.88
C VAL A 150 -32.91 55.95 15.23
N THR A 151 -33.60 54.94 15.75
CA THR A 151 -35.01 55.05 16.14
C THR A 151 -35.14 55.92 17.38
N HIS A 152 -34.28 55.76 18.38
CA HIS A 152 -34.22 56.61 19.57
C HIS A 152 -33.97 58.09 19.24
N LEU A 153 -32.99 58.39 18.39
CA LEU A 153 -32.72 59.77 17.94
C LEU A 153 -33.92 60.36 17.20
N ARG A 154 -34.60 59.58 16.36
CA ARG A 154 -35.80 60.02 15.66
C ARG A 154 -36.94 60.32 16.63
N MET A 155 -37.13 59.50 17.66
CA MET A 155 -38.13 59.75 18.70
C MET A 155 -37.81 61.03 19.48
N GLN A 156 -36.55 61.25 19.84
CA GLN A 156 -36.11 62.48 20.52
C GLN A 156 -36.35 63.72 19.66
N GLN A 157 -36.01 63.68 18.36
CA GLN A 157 -36.28 64.79 17.44
C GLN A 157 -37.77 65.09 17.31
N MET A 158 -38.61 64.06 17.26
CA MET A 158 -40.06 64.21 17.19
C MET A 158 -40.61 64.84 18.47
N GLN A 159 -40.11 64.44 19.65
CA GLN A 159 -40.46 65.04 20.94
C GLN A 159 -40.06 66.52 20.98
N PHE A 160 -38.80 66.85 20.66
CA PHE A 160 -38.34 68.24 20.65
C PHE A 160 -39.15 69.12 19.70
N ARG A 161 -39.52 68.60 18.52
CA ARG A 161 -40.35 69.34 17.58
C ARG A 161 -41.74 69.60 18.15
N TYR A 162 -42.37 68.59 18.75
CA TYR A 162 -43.68 68.73 19.39
C TYR A 162 -43.65 69.76 20.53
N ASP A 163 -42.63 69.71 21.39
CA ASP A 163 -42.48 70.63 22.51
C ASP A 163 -42.27 72.08 22.04
N LEU A 164 -41.49 72.29 20.96
CA LEU A 164 -41.29 73.61 20.36
C LEU A 164 -42.56 74.17 19.73
N GLU A 165 -43.33 73.33 19.02
CA GLU A 165 -44.62 73.71 18.45
C GLU A 165 -45.60 74.15 19.56
N TRP A 166 -45.64 73.40 20.68
CA TRP A 166 -46.45 73.74 21.84
C TRP A 166 -46.06 75.08 22.48
N GLN A 167 -44.76 75.30 22.72
CA GLN A 167 -44.26 76.58 23.28
C GLN A 167 -44.53 77.77 22.37
N GLN A 168 -44.41 77.60 21.04
CA GLN A 168 -44.73 78.66 20.09
C GLN A 168 -46.22 79.03 20.15
N GLN A 169 -47.09 78.02 20.24
CA GLN A 169 -48.54 78.25 20.35
C GLN A 169 -48.89 78.96 21.66
N GLU A 170 -48.29 78.54 22.78
CA GLU A 170 -48.46 79.20 24.08
C GLU A 170 -47.99 80.66 24.06
N GLN A 171 -46.82 80.96 23.47
CA GLN A 171 -46.34 82.33 23.32
C GLN A 171 -47.23 83.18 22.39
N GLN A 172 -47.74 82.59 21.31
CA GLN A 172 -48.69 83.29 20.44
C GLN A 172 -49.98 83.61 21.18
N GLN A 173 -50.51 82.66 21.97
CA GLN A 173 -51.70 82.87 22.78
C GLN A 173 -51.47 83.97 23.82
N ALA A 174 -50.35 83.93 24.55
CA ALA A 174 -49.99 84.97 25.52
C ALA A 174 -49.88 86.36 24.87
N LYS A 175 -49.28 86.47 23.67
CA LYS A 175 -49.22 87.74 22.92
C LYS A 175 -50.59 88.22 22.44
N VAL A 176 -51.49 87.31 22.08
CA VAL A 176 -52.87 87.67 21.73
C VAL A 176 -53.60 88.19 22.97
N ASP A 177 -53.46 87.51 24.11
CA ASP A 177 -54.06 87.91 25.38
C ASP A 177 -53.51 89.27 25.85
N GLU A 178 -52.21 89.53 25.74
CA GLU A 178 -51.59 90.85 26.02
C GLU A 178 -52.11 91.95 25.08
N ASN A 179 -52.22 91.68 23.77
CA ASN A 179 -52.77 92.65 22.81
C ASN A 179 -54.26 92.93 23.04
N CYS A 180 -55.04 91.94 23.49
CA CYS A 180 -56.44 92.10 23.89
C CYS A 180 -56.55 92.90 25.21
N ALA A 181 -55.64 92.69 26.16
CA ALA A 181 -55.59 93.45 27.42
C ALA A 181 -55.12 94.90 27.23
N GLY A 182 -54.25 95.18 26.26
CA GLY A 182 -53.78 96.52 25.89
C GLY A 182 -54.79 97.37 25.11
N LYS A 183 -55.89 96.77 24.63
CA LYS A 183 -57.00 97.45 23.94
C LYS A 183 -58.17 97.70 24.90
N GLN A 184 -57.93 98.42 25.99
CA GLN A 184 -59.01 99.06 26.74
C GLN A 184 -59.39 100.36 26.02
N PRO A 185 -60.65 100.55 25.53
CA PRO A 185 -61.10 101.85 25.08
C PRO A 185 -61.21 102.78 26.29
N SER A 186 -60.54 103.93 26.22
CA SER A 186 -60.72 105.03 27.18
C SER A 186 -62.22 105.35 27.32
N PRO A 187 -62.75 105.49 28.55
CA PRO A 187 -64.18 105.77 28.74
C PRO A 187 -64.53 107.16 28.18
N PRO A 188 -65.68 107.34 27.51
CA PRO A 188 -66.09 108.66 27.02
C PRO A 188 -66.49 109.54 28.20
N ASP A 189 -65.92 110.74 28.23
CA ASP A 189 -66.23 111.81 29.18
C ASP A 189 -67.72 112.20 29.09
N LEU A 190 -68.37 112.27 30.25
CA LEU A 190 -69.72 112.80 30.44
C LEU A 190 -69.66 114.32 30.52
N GLU A 191 -70.19 115.03 29.53
CA GLU A 191 -70.60 116.43 29.68
C GLU A 191 -72.02 116.65 29.12
N THR A 192 -72.87 117.09 30.06
CA THR A 192 -74.06 117.97 30.01
C THR A 192 -74.81 118.19 28.70
#